data_AF-W5T1F7-F1
#
_entry.id   AF-W5T1F7-F1
#
_cell.length_a   1.000
_cell.length_b   1.000
_cell.length_c   1.000
_cell.angle_alpha   90.00
_cell.angle_beta   90.00
_cell.angle_gamma   90.00
#
_symmetry.space_group_name_H-M   'P 1'
#
loop_
_entity.id
_entity.type
_entity.pdbx_description
1 polymer ?
#
loop_
_entity_poly.entity_id
_entity_poly.type
_entity_poly.pdbx_seq_one_letter_code
_entity_poly.pdbx_strand_id
1 'polypeptide(L)'
;MEVRELILKLCFLFGLLISFECCKARESEEVVVSTYFSNNWGSGHFMLYLKNNDDSFSIGYGSYHRHEPVTIYLTLKNEHKVVIKNIKLNDEELYFYNDEFSNRPLNEVKDIEYRLDVKNYTYKWKKLIEDAKGGDLKFRVTCMRVETDVDKTYEFRVSAKNLSLLAEMIDDYHLKFIR
;
A
#
# COMPACT_ATOMS: atom_id res chain seq x y z
N MET A 1 6.40 -48.77 -24.35
CA MET A 1 5.73 -48.32 -23.10
C MET A 1 6.31 -47.01 -22.58
N GLU A 2 7.56 -46.69 -22.89
CA GLU A 2 8.30 -45.53 -22.37
C GLU A 2 7.83 -44.16 -22.87
N VAL A 3 7.42 -44.03 -24.13
CA VAL A 3 7.00 -42.73 -24.71
C VAL A 3 5.71 -42.19 -24.06
N ARG A 4 4.77 -43.09 -23.73
CA ARG A 4 3.47 -42.71 -23.14
C ARG A 4 3.62 -42.22 -21.69
N GLU A 5 4.54 -42.83 -20.94
CA GLU A 5 4.90 -42.37 -19.59
C GLU A 5 5.64 -41.03 -19.63
N LEU A 6 6.47 -40.79 -20.64
CA LEU A 6 7.18 -39.52 -20.81
C LEU A 6 6.21 -38.37 -21.09
N ILE A 7 5.23 -38.59 -21.98
CA ILE A 7 4.19 -37.61 -22.30
C ILE A 7 3.34 -37.29 -21.07
N LEU A 8 2.94 -38.32 -20.30
CA LEU A 8 2.17 -38.12 -19.06
C LEU A 8 2.95 -37.30 -18.01
N LYS A 9 4.25 -37.57 -17.84
CA LYS A 9 5.12 -36.79 -16.94
C LYS A 9 5.25 -35.33 -17.38
N LEU A 10 5.37 -35.08 -18.69
CA LEU A 10 5.39 -33.73 -19.26
C LEU A 10 4.06 -32.99 -19.07
N CYS A 11 2.93 -33.65 -19.32
CA CYS A 11 1.61 -33.06 -19.07
C CYS A 11 1.38 -32.74 -17.59
N PHE A 12 1.90 -33.57 -16.67
CA PHE A 12 1.79 -33.33 -15.24
C PHE A 12 2.64 -32.13 -14.79
N LEU A 13 3.87 -32.00 -15.30
CA LEU A 13 4.75 -30.85 -15.06
C LEU A 13 4.13 -29.55 -15.62
N PHE A 14 3.61 -29.58 -16.86
CA PHE A 14 2.92 -28.44 -17.45
C PHE A 14 1.64 -28.08 -16.69
N GLY A 15 0.86 -29.08 -16.25
CA GLY A 15 -0.33 -28.87 -15.42
C GLY A 15 0.00 -28.18 -14.11
N LEU A 16 1.04 -28.64 -13.39
CA LEU A 16 1.52 -28.01 -12.15
C LEU A 16 2.03 -26.58 -12.36
N LEU A 17 2.77 -26.33 -13.45
CA LEU A 17 3.29 -24.99 -13.78
C LEU A 17 2.16 -24.00 -14.12
N ILE A 18 1.15 -24.43 -14.87
CA ILE A 18 -0.02 -23.60 -15.21
C ILE A 18 -0.84 -23.29 -13.95
N SER A 19 -1.02 -24.25 -13.05
CA SER A 19 -1.70 -24.03 -11.77
C SER A 19 -0.91 -23.08 -10.86
N PHE A 20 0.42 -23.11 -10.88
CA PHE A 20 1.26 -22.18 -10.10
C PHE A 20 1.17 -20.73 -10.59
N GLU A 21 1.13 -20.51 -11.91
CA GLU A 21 0.91 -19.17 -12.50
C GLU A 21 -0.51 -18.65 -12.22
N CYS A 22 -1.51 -19.53 -12.18
CA CYS A 22 -2.91 -19.15 -11.90
C CYS A 22 -3.19 -18.93 -10.40
N CYS A 23 -2.33 -19.44 -9.51
CA CYS A 23 -2.34 -19.16 -8.07
C CYS A 23 -1.54 -17.91 -7.67
N LYS A 24 -1.15 -17.06 -8.63
CA LYS A 24 -0.68 -15.71 -8.27
C LYS A 24 -1.81 -14.97 -7.58
N ALA A 25 -1.50 -14.45 -6.40
CA ALA A 25 -2.40 -13.62 -5.61
C ALA A 25 -3.08 -12.57 -6.50
N ARG A 26 -4.35 -12.27 -6.24
CA ARG A 26 -5.10 -11.26 -7.00
C ARG A 26 -4.62 -9.88 -6.57
N GLU A 27 -3.45 -9.51 -7.06
CA GLU A 27 -2.86 -8.18 -6.88
C GLU A 27 -3.57 -7.20 -7.81
N SER A 28 -3.97 -6.05 -7.30
CA SER A 28 -4.47 -4.95 -8.12
C SER A 28 -4.12 -3.61 -7.51
N GLU A 29 -3.86 -2.63 -8.37
CA GLU A 29 -3.65 -1.24 -7.99
C GLU A 29 -4.69 -0.35 -8.67
N GLU A 30 -5.18 0.65 -7.94
CA GLU A 30 -6.12 1.65 -8.44
C GLU A 30 -5.79 3.02 -7.84
N VAL A 31 -5.58 4.02 -8.70
CA VAL A 31 -5.49 5.42 -8.26
C VAL A 31 -6.86 6.06 -8.44
N VAL A 32 -7.51 6.41 -7.33
CA VAL A 32 -8.80 7.09 -7.31
C VAL A 32 -8.56 8.56 -7.03
N VAL A 33 -8.97 9.41 -7.96
CA VAL A 33 -8.94 10.87 -7.80
C VAL A 33 -10.38 11.36 -7.70
N SER A 34 -10.73 11.93 -6.55
CA SER A 34 -12.03 12.54 -6.28
C SER A 34 -11.85 14.04 -6.08
N THR A 35 -11.98 14.80 -7.16
CA THR A 35 -11.97 16.27 -7.13
C THR A 35 -13.37 16.79 -6.85
N TYR A 36 -13.65 17.13 -5.60
CA TYR A 36 -14.91 17.80 -5.25
C TYR A 36 -14.68 19.30 -5.17
N PHE A 37 -14.82 20.05 -6.26
CA PHE A 37 -14.75 21.51 -6.27
C PHE A 37 -16.01 22.11 -5.62
N SER A 38 -16.08 22.12 -4.29
CA SER A 38 -17.10 22.87 -3.55
C SER A 38 -16.50 24.18 -3.03
N ASN A 39 -17.33 25.21 -2.85
CA ASN A 39 -16.95 26.51 -2.28
C ASN A 39 -16.52 26.44 -0.79
N ASN A 40 -16.28 25.24 -0.26
CA ASN A 40 -15.76 25.00 1.08
C ASN A 40 -14.25 24.70 0.98
N TRP A 41 -13.48 25.17 1.96
CA TRP A 41 -12.00 25.20 1.96
C TRP A 41 -11.29 23.83 1.95
N GLY A 42 -12.04 22.73 1.79
CA GLY A 42 -11.52 21.37 1.60
C GLY A 42 -12.23 20.74 0.39
N SER A 43 -11.53 20.67 -0.73
CA SER A 43 -12.13 20.32 -2.02
C SER A 43 -11.15 19.52 -2.89
N GLY A 44 -10.82 18.33 -2.41
CA GLY A 44 -10.03 17.34 -3.15
C GLY A 44 -9.61 16.18 -2.25
N HIS A 45 -9.80 14.95 -2.73
CA HIS A 45 -9.27 13.73 -2.15
C HIS A 45 -8.69 12.88 -3.27
N PHE A 46 -7.47 12.38 -3.10
CA PHE A 46 -6.89 11.40 -4.00
C PHE A 46 -6.31 10.25 -3.18
N MET A 47 -6.40 9.04 -3.69
CA MET A 47 -6.01 7.84 -2.97
C MET A 47 -5.47 6.79 -3.93
N LEU A 48 -4.34 6.22 -3.57
CA LEU A 48 -3.80 4.99 -4.13
C LEU A 48 -4.34 3.82 -3.30
N TYR A 49 -5.10 2.94 -3.93
CA TYR A 49 -5.60 1.70 -3.37
C TYR A 49 -4.79 0.52 -3.92
N LEU A 50 -4.23 -0.28 -3.03
CA LEU A 50 -3.51 -1.51 -3.35
C LEU A 50 -4.25 -2.68 -2.74
N LYS A 51 -4.46 -3.74 -3.51
CA LYS A 51 -5.05 -5.00 -3.03
C LYS A 51 -4.09 -6.14 -3.27
N ASN A 52 -4.05 -7.05 -2.30
CA ASN A 52 -3.39 -8.32 -2.42
C ASN A 52 -4.31 -9.39 -1.81
N ASN A 53 -4.98 -10.16 -2.68
CA ASN A 53 -6.07 -11.06 -2.29
C ASN A 53 -7.20 -10.30 -1.58
N ASP A 54 -7.47 -10.65 -0.33
CA ASP A 54 -8.51 -10.03 0.48
C ASP A 54 -7.98 -8.90 1.36
N ASP A 55 -6.66 -8.68 1.38
CA ASP A 55 -6.04 -7.60 2.12
C ASP A 55 -5.94 -6.36 1.20
N SER A 56 -6.13 -5.17 1.78
CA SER A 56 -5.98 -3.91 1.05
C SER A 56 -5.23 -2.87 1.87
N PHE A 57 -4.39 -2.11 1.19
CA PHE A 57 -3.62 -1.00 1.74
C PHE A 57 -3.84 0.22 0.86
N SER A 58 -4.17 1.35 1.47
CA SER A 58 -4.44 2.58 0.73
C SER A 58 -3.67 3.74 1.34
N ILE A 59 -3.17 4.62 0.49
CA ILE A 59 -2.52 5.87 0.88
C ILE A 59 -3.22 6.98 0.12
N GLY A 60 -3.75 7.97 0.80
CA GLY A 60 -4.43 9.09 0.16
C GLY A 60 -4.29 10.38 0.92
N TYR A 61 -4.61 11.48 0.25
CA TYR A 61 -4.62 12.81 0.83
C TYR A 61 -6.06 13.29 0.99
N GLY A 62 -6.43 13.76 2.17
CA GLY A 62 -7.74 14.33 2.47
C GLY A 62 -7.65 15.75 3.00
N SER A 63 -8.25 16.71 2.30
CA SER A 63 -8.29 18.14 2.68
C SER A 63 -9.19 18.48 3.88
N TYR A 64 -9.71 17.48 4.61
CA TYR A 64 -10.71 17.68 5.66
C TYR A 64 -10.15 18.29 6.95
N HIS A 65 -8.84 18.23 7.16
CA HIS A 65 -8.17 18.76 8.34
C HIS A 65 -7.20 19.87 7.96
N ARG A 66 -7.20 20.96 8.73
CA ARG A 66 -6.29 22.12 8.60
C ARG A 66 -4.78 21.76 8.67
N HIS A 67 -4.47 20.50 8.98
CA HIS A 67 -3.13 19.97 9.12
C HIS A 67 -3.03 18.69 8.30
N GLU A 68 -2.48 18.82 7.10
CA GLU A 68 -1.86 17.79 6.25
C GLU A 68 -1.95 16.33 6.74
N PRO A 69 -3.03 15.59 6.48
CA PRO A 69 -2.96 14.15 6.60
C PRO A 69 -2.91 13.55 5.19
N VAL A 70 -1.74 13.08 4.80
CA VAL A 70 -1.73 11.87 3.96
C VAL A 70 -2.19 10.75 4.87
N THR A 71 -3.43 10.34 4.72
CA THR A 71 -4.06 9.25 5.45
C THR A 71 -3.66 7.91 4.85
N ILE A 72 -3.32 6.97 5.73
CA ILE A 72 -3.10 5.57 5.36
C ILE A 72 -4.28 4.75 5.86
N TYR A 73 -4.74 3.79 5.08
CA TYR A 73 -5.79 2.84 5.43
C TYR A 73 -5.25 1.43 5.22
N LEU A 74 -5.44 0.56 6.22
CA LEU A 74 -5.08 -0.86 6.12
C LEU A 74 -6.27 -1.71 6.52
N THR A 75 -6.76 -2.50 5.58
CA THR A 75 -7.82 -3.49 5.81
C THR A 75 -7.24 -4.86 5.60
N LEU A 76 -7.27 -5.69 6.62
CA LEU A 76 -6.78 -7.07 6.57
C LEU A 76 -7.98 -8.00 6.73
N LYS A 77 -8.03 -9.12 6.01
CA LYS A 77 -9.06 -10.17 6.21
C LYS A 77 -8.88 -10.94 7.53
N ASN A 78 -8.04 -10.44 8.43
CA ASN A 78 -7.63 -11.18 9.61
C ASN A 78 -8.66 -11.06 10.74
N GLU A 79 -9.08 -12.19 11.29
CA GLU A 79 -9.98 -12.24 12.46
C GLU A 79 -9.27 -11.79 13.75
N HIS A 80 -7.93 -11.81 13.76
CA HIS A 80 -7.12 -11.44 14.91
C HIS A 80 -6.88 -9.93 15.01
N LYS A 81 -6.93 -9.42 16.23
CA LYS A 81 -6.53 -8.05 16.59
C LYS A 81 -5.04 -7.84 16.28
N VAL A 82 -4.72 -6.86 15.42
CA VAL A 82 -3.34 -6.51 15.10
C VAL A 82 -3.06 -5.03 15.24
N VAL A 83 -1.80 -4.69 15.52
CA VAL A 83 -1.27 -3.33 15.60
C VAL A 83 -0.18 -3.16 14.53
N ILE A 84 -0.15 -2.03 13.84
CA ILE A 84 0.91 -1.73 12.87
C ILE A 84 2.19 -1.38 13.64
N LYS A 85 3.31 -2.02 13.31
CA LYS A 85 4.63 -1.71 13.88
C LYS A 85 5.45 -0.82 12.98
N ASN A 86 5.46 -1.12 11.68
CA ASN A 86 6.15 -0.32 10.68
C ASN A 86 5.52 -0.49 9.30
N ILE A 87 5.82 0.48 8.45
CA ILE A 87 5.55 0.41 7.02
C ILE A 87 6.87 0.72 6.32
N LYS A 88 7.17 -0.02 5.26
CA LYS A 88 8.34 0.19 4.41
C LYS A 88 7.95 0.27 2.94
N LEU A 89 8.69 1.04 2.16
CA LEU A 89 8.64 1.03 0.69
C LEU A 89 10.02 0.59 0.19
N ASN A 90 10.11 -0.56 -0.51
CA ASN A 90 11.38 -1.13 -0.98
C ASN A 90 12.48 -1.09 0.09
N ASP A 91 12.17 -1.62 1.27
CA ASP A 91 13.06 -1.70 2.46
C ASP A 91 13.32 -0.38 3.22
N GLU A 92 12.96 0.77 2.66
CA GLU A 92 13.05 2.07 3.33
C GLU A 92 11.84 2.31 4.24
N GLU A 93 12.09 2.67 5.50
CA GLU A 93 11.05 2.92 6.50
C GLU A 93 10.29 4.22 6.24
N LEU A 94 8.96 4.18 6.40
CA LEU A 94 8.13 5.37 6.36
C LEU A 94 8.07 6.01 7.75
N TYR A 95 8.39 7.30 7.83
CA TYR A 95 8.33 8.06 9.08
C TYR A 95 7.04 8.86 9.16
N PHE A 96 6.40 8.81 10.33
CA PHE A 96 5.12 9.47 10.62
C PHE A 96 5.35 10.56 11.66
N TYR A 97 4.62 11.67 11.57
CA TYR A 97 4.83 12.86 12.40
C TYR A 97 4.65 12.58 13.90
N ASN A 98 3.84 11.57 14.24
CA ASN A 98 3.81 10.97 15.56
C ASN A 98 4.53 9.64 15.41
N ASP A 99 5.79 9.56 15.86
CA ASP A 99 6.71 8.42 15.68
C ASP A 99 6.17 7.06 16.21
N GLU A 100 5.01 7.06 16.87
CA GLU A 100 4.36 5.86 17.37
C GLU A 100 3.09 5.56 16.56
N PHE A 101 3.11 4.43 15.87
CA PHE A 101 1.87 3.83 15.39
C PHE A 101 0.93 3.60 16.58
N SER A 102 -0.37 3.81 16.36
CA SER A 102 -1.35 3.64 17.41
C SER A 102 -1.30 2.22 17.94
N ASN A 103 -1.14 2.02 19.25
CA ASN A 103 -1.31 0.71 19.90
C ASN A 103 -2.76 0.20 19.84
N ARG A 104 -3.66 0.88 19.12
CA ARG A 104 -5.05 0.48 18.92
C ARG A 104 -5.11 -0.65 17.89
N PRO A 105 -5.80 -1.76 18.20
CA PRO A 105 -6.01 -2.82 17.24
C PRO A 105 -6.82 -2.35 16.02
N LEU A 106 -6.40 -2.74 14.81
CA LEU A 106 -7.09 -2.43 13.55
C LEU A 106 -8.54 -2.95 13.51
N ASN A 107 -8.87 -3.98 14.26
CA ASN A 107 -10.20 -4.61 14.22
C ASN A 107 -11.22 -3.82 15.06
N GLU A 108 -10.77 -2.85 15.87
CA GLU A 108 -11.62 -1.99 16.71
C GLU A 108 -11.91 -0.64 16.06
N VAL A 109 -11.18 -0.29 15.00
CA VAL A 109 -11.32 0.96 14.27
C VAL A 109 -11.34 0.65 12.78
N LYS A 110 -12.43 1.01 12.10
CA LYS A 110 -12.60 0.72 10.66
C LYS A 110 -11.41 1.21 9.82
N ASP A 111 -10.82 2.32 10.23
CA ASP A 111 -9.76 3.03 9.53
C ASP A 111 -8.81 3.68 10.55
N ILE A 112 -7.49 3.44 10.48
CA ILE A 112 -6.52 4.16 11.32
C ILE A 112 -5.78 5.20 10.49
N GLU A 113 -6.06 6.47 10.76
CA GLU A 113 -5.37 7.59 10.12
C GLU A 113 -4.00 7.85 10.74
N TYR A 114 -2.98 7.83 9.89
CA TYR A 114 -1.61 8.24 10.23
C TYR A 114 -1.27 9.54 9.51
N ARG A 115 -0.40 10.38 10.11
CA ARG A 115 0.11 11.60 9.47
C ARG A 115 1.52 11.36 8.96
N LEU A 116 1.66 11.37 7.64
CA LEU A 116 2.96 11.27 6.97
C LEU A 116 3.72 12.61 7.06
N ASP A 117 5.03 12.56 7.29
CA ASP A 117 5.90 13.73 7.10
C ASP A 117 6.13 13.96 5.60
N VAL A 118 5.18 14.64 4.94
CA VAL A 118 5.15 14.84 3.49
C VAL A 118 6.45 15.47 2.96
N LYS A 119 7.02 16.45 3.68
CA LYS A 119 8.15 17.25 3.21
C LYS A 119 9.43 16.43 3.07
N ASN A 120 9.76 15.62 4.07
CA ASN A 120 10.96 14.78 4.02
C ASN A 120 10.78 13.55 3.14
N TYR A 121 9.54 13.18 2.87
CA TYR A 121 9.19 11.88 2.34
C TYR A 121 9.04 11.84 0.83
N THR A 122 8.46 12.88 0.21
CA THR A 122 8.31 12.92 -1.25
C THR A 122 9.66 12.82 -1.97
N TYR A 123 10.72 13.40 -1.39
CA TYR A 123 12.08 13.27 -1.95
C TYR A 123 12.57 11.82 -1.95
N LYS A 124 12.44 11.10 -0.84
CA LYS A 124 12.87 9.69 -0.73
C LYS A 124 12.05 8.79 -1.67
N TRP A 125 10.74 9.03 -1.76
CA TRP A 125 9.87 8.32 -2.69
C TRP A 125 10.26 8.51 -4.14
N LYS A 126 10.47 9.76 -4.56
CA LYS A 126 10.92 10.07 -5.92
C LYS A 126 12.21 9.35 -6.26
N LYS A 127 13.19 9.33 -5.33
CA LYS A 127 14.42 8.57 -5.52
C LYS A 127 14.16 7.07 -5.71
N LEU A 128 13.34 6.46 -4.84
CA LEU A 128 13.00 5.03 -4.96
C LEU A 128 12.27 4.71 -6.28
N ILE A 129 11.40 5.61 -6.74
CA ILE A 129 10.68 5.48 -8.01
C ILE A 129 11.63 5.59 -9.21
N GLU A 130 12.56 6.55 -9.18
CA GLU A 130 13.61 6.69 -10.19
C GLU A 130 14.50 5.45 -10.23
N ASP A 131 14.93 4.96 -9.07
CA ASP A 131 15.76 3.76 -8.92
C ASP A 131 15.05 2.49 -9.43
N ALA A 132 13.72 2.44 -9.34
CA ALA A 132 12.91 1.36 -9.88
C ALA A 132 12.91 1.28 -11.41
N LYS A 133 13.34 2.34 -12.12
CA LYS A 133 13.46 2.39 -13.60
C LYS A 133 12.19 1.95 -14.33
N GLY A 134 11.03 2.36 -13.81
CA GLY A 134 9.72 1.97 -14.35
C GLY A 134 9.21 0.59 -13.94
N GLY A 135 10.00 -0.16 -13.14
CA GLY A 135 9.55 -1.37 -12.47
C GLY A 135 8.63 -1.08 -11.29
N ASP A 136 8.17 -2.15 -10.65
CA ASP A 136 7.29 -2.03 -9.50
C ASP A 136 8.07 -1.88 -8.20
N LEU A 137 7.44 -1.19 -7.27
CA LEU A 137 7.85 -1.09 -5.89
C LEU A 137 6.90 -1.91 -5.01
N LYS A 138 7.29 -2.07 -3.75
CA LYS A 138 6.56 -2.87 -2.79
C LYS A 138 6.47 -2.16 -1.45
N PHE A 139 5.23 -1.97 -1.00
CA PHE A 139 4.96 -1.66 0.39
C PHE A 139 4.99 -2.93 1.22
N ARG A 140 5.72 -2.90 2.34
CA ARG A 140 5.68 -3.93 3.37
C ARG A 140 5.11 -3.34 4.64
N VAL A 141 4.01 -3.90 5.12
CA VAL A 141 3.37 -3.47 6.37
C VAL A 141 3.56 -4.59 7.39
N THR A 142 4.31 -4.31 8.45
CA THR A 142 4.52 -5.27 9.53
C THR A 142 3.51 -4.99 10.63
N CYS A 143 2.72 -5.99 10.97
CA CYS A 143 1.76 -5.92 12.06
C CYS A 143 2.09 -6.96 13.13
N MET A 144 1.88 -6.60 14.40
CA MET A 144 1.97 -7.51 15.53
C MET A 144 0.57 -7.95 15.94
N ARG A 145 0.37 -9.26 16.14
CA ARG A 145 -0.87 -9.78 16.75
C ARG A 145 -0.88 -9.44 18.23
N VAL A 146 -1.97 -8.83 18.70
CA VAL A 146 -2.11 -8.42 20.11
C VAL A 146 -2.16 -9.62 21.06
N GLU A 147 -2.69 -10.75 20.60
CA GLU A 147 -2.90 -11.94 21.44
C GLU A 147 -1.62 -12.76 21.64
N THR A 148 -0.69 -12.72 20.67
CA THR A 148 0.45 -13.65 20.62
C THR A 148 1.79 -12.94 20.50
N ASP A 149 1.81 -11.62 20.34
CA ASP A 149 2.99 -10.81 20.02
C ASP A 149 3.78 -11.30 18.80
N VAL A 150 3.12 -12.03 17.89
CA VAL A 150 3.73 -12.56 16.67
C VAL A 150 3.60 -11.54 15.56
N ASP A 151 4.73 -11.22 14.93
CA ASP A 151 4.79 -10.34 13.79
C ASP A 151 4.39 -11.06 12.49
N LYS A 152 3.63 -10.36 11.66
CA LYS A 152 3.30 -10.78 10.30
C LYS A 152 3.46 -9.59 9.35
N THR A 153 4.12 -9.84 8.23
CA THR A 153 4.31 -8.85 7.17
C THR A 153 3.33 -9.09 6.03
N TYR A 154 2.71 -8.00 5.58
CA TYR A 154 1.84 -7.95 4.42
C TYR A 154 2.53 -7.16 3.32
N GLU A 155 2.44 -7.62 2.08
CA GLU A 155 3.12 -7.01 0.94
C GLU A 155 2.10 -6.52 -0.08
N PHE A 156 2.30 -5.30 -0.59
CA PHE A 156 1.46 -4.69 -1.60
C PHE A 156 2.34 -4.12 -2.72
N ARG A 157 2.12 -4.58 -3.95
CA ARG A 157 2.82 -4.10 -5.14
C ARG A 157 2.21 -2.79 -5.62
N VAL A 158 3.07 -1.88 -6.08
CA VAL A 158 2.67 -0.61 -6.71
C VAL A 158 3.58 -0.34 -7.90
N SER A 159 3.03 0.10 -9.02
CA SER A 159 3.84 0.52 -10.16
C SER A 159 4.52 1.86 -9.88
N ALA A 160 5.75 2.03 -10.38
CA ALA A 160 6.44 3.32 -10.37
C ALA A 160 5.56 4.45 -10.92
N LYS A 161 4.77 4.18 -11.96
CA LYS A 161 3.85 5.14 -12.58
C LYS A 161 2.79 5.65 -11.60
N ASN A 162 2.08 4.76 -10.92
CA ASN A 162 1.00 5.15 -10.02
C ASN A 162 1.56 5.81 -8.75
N LEU A 163 2.72 5.36 -8.28
CA LEU A 163 3.38 5.98 -7.14
C LEU A 163 3.92 7.38 -7.48
N SER A 164 4.47 7.58 -8.70
CA SER A 164 4.81 8.92 -9.20
C SER A 164 3.61 9.85 -9.21
N LEU A 165 2.49 9.37 -9.76
CA LEU A 165 1.27 10.16 -9.85
C LEU A 165 0.77 10.60 -8.46
N LEU A 166 0.80 9.69 -7.48
CA LEU A 166 0.47 10.02 -6.09
C LEU A 166 1.42 11.09 -5.53
N ALA A 167 2.73 10.92 -5.72
CA ALA A 167 3.73 11.87 -5.22
C ALA A 167 3.58 13.28 -5.84
N GLU A 168 3.30 13.35 -7.14
CA GLU A 168 3.03 14.61 -7.85
C GLU A 168 1.77 15.30 -7.34
N MET A 169 0.69 14.55 -7.08
CA MET A 169 -0.55 15.10 -6.51
C MET A 169 -0.35 15.65 -5.10
N ILE A 170 0.45 14.98 -4.27
CA ILE A 170 0.82 15.45 -2.92
C ILE A 170 1.60 16.76 -3.00
N ASP A 171 2.61 16.83 -3.88
CA ASP A 171 3.42 18.04 -4.05
C ASP A 171 2.60 19.22 -4.57
N ASP A 172 1.77 19.02 -5.60
CA ASP A 172 0.93 20.06 -6.17
C ASP A 172 -0.05 20.63 -5.14
N TYR A 173 -0.64 19.77 -4.31
CA TYR A 173 -1.51 20.21 -3.22
C TYR A 173 -0.74 21.02 -2.16
N HIS A 174 0.40 20.50 -1.69
CA HIS A 174 1.22 21.17 -0.66
C HIS A 174 1.68 22.56 -1.13
N LEU A 175 2.07 22.70 -2.40
CA LEU A 175 2.48 23.98 -2.99
C LEU A 175 1.33 24.99 -3.14
N LYS A 176 0.10 24.53 -3.38
CA LYS A 176 -1.05 25.40 -3.65
C LYS A 176 -1.80 25.87 -2.42
N PHE A 177 -1.86 25.07 -1.36
CA PHE A 177 -2.79 25.30 -0.25
C PHE A 177 -2.12 25.55 1.11
N ILE A 178 -0.80 25.47 1.20
CA ILE A 178 -0.03 25.57 2.47
C ILE A 178 1.09 26.62 2.36
N ARG A 179 0.78 27.76 1.75
CA ARG A 179 1.61 28.97 1.81
C ARG A 179 1.16 29.90 2.93
#